data_AF-A0A095AP80-F1
#
_entry.id   AF-A0A095AP80-F1
#
_cell.length_a   1.000
_cell.length_b   1.000
_cell.length_c   1.000
_cell.angle_alpha   90.00
_cell.angle_beta   90.00
_cell.angle_gamma   90.00
#
_symmetry.space_group_name_H-M   'P 1'
#
loop_
_entity.id
_entity.type
_entity.pdbx_description
1 polymer ?
#
loop_
_entity_poly.entity_id
_entity_poly.type
_entity_poly.pdbx_seq_one_letter_code
_entity_poly.pdbx_strand_id
1 'polypeptide(L)'
;MSQLESAALTLAGVTLAFLAVVFAIWWLRRPRTAPAAPRQPRAPGESRLPKLSRRAEPKLEEVEISPSRLARISRKTPLEIPAEPEYETDPQPAADIEPVETALESMISEVEEEAQRIETVDAEEVTLRLVPQIPPRDAISTNSWLGGRPHPPAGMEWPRIDDQPADFLAQIGCADLPRDLWGGLGPRDGALAFFIHRRKHELRVLHLRDTGMPVTPPFTLNDPEGWFGPHGGLASGDLGAFAVRAFPEWPVDLVAVRPGDADPRSEGDPNEPGAALHDRGYDIADPAFHPFDWGSMTAMVALLEQRLDRLMTETPPGADADNSGEMEQCAALNREARARTEEIIAIVRDSAARADFSASDATAVMAGLHAIRWVKVIRSADPETGAEQIETITLPLTTHRADANLWVHDYQTILFDRAKHAWCANPDNLSAPARALFEPWWRTLAEREMAAMGHEPFRHVPDYDEERDAVLLELPTSGLMSRIFGDRDNLVVTIDKADLAIGDFSKLRVQMSS
;
A
#
# COMPACT_ATOMS: atom_id res chain seq x y z
N MET A 1 18.07 -49.06 49.82
CA MET A 1 17.52 -47.92 49.06
C MET A 1 17.26 -46.79 50.03
N SER A 2 17.83 -45.62 49.76
CA SER A 2 17.64 -44.45 50.61
C SER A 2 16.21 -43.90 50.46
N GLN A 3 15.69 -43.20 51.47
CA GLN A 3 14.36 -42.58 51.38
C GLN A 3 14.22 -41.61 50.20
N LEU A 4 15.34 -41.00 49.77
CA LEU A 4 15.43 -40.16 48.58
C LEU A 4 15.25 -40.94 47.28
N GLU A 5 15.82 -42.13 47.16
CA GLU A 5 15.62 -43.00 45.98
C GLU A 5 14.17 -43.49 45.88
N SER A 6 13.54 -43.78 47.03
CA SER A 6 12.14 -44.18 47.06
C SER A 6 11.21 -43.04 46.65
N ALA A 7 11.50 -41.80 47.05
CA ALA A 7 10.72 -40.61 46.68
C ALA A 7 10.90 -40.23 45.19
N ALA A 8 12.12 -40.39 44.65
CA ALA A 8 12.38 -40.17 43.23
C ALA A 8 11.67 -41.21 42.34
N LEU A 9 11.65 -42.48 42.76
CA LEU A 9 10.94 -43.54 42.04
C LEU A 9 9.41 -43.37 42.08
N THR A 10 8.84 -42.94 43.20
CA THR A 10 7.40 -42.62 43.26
C THR A 10 7.04 -41.40 42.42
N LEU A 11 7.87 -40.34 42.43
CA LEU A 11 7.63 -39.18 41.57
C LEU A 11 7.71 -39.56 40.09
N ALA A 12 8.72 -40.34 39.68
CA ALA A 12 8.84 -40.83 38.32
C ALA A 12 7.63 -41.69 37.91
N GLY A 13 7.15 -42.57 38.79
CA GLY A 13 5.97 -43.38 38.56
C GLY A 13 4.68 -42.56 38.38
N VAL A 14 4.49 -41.53 39.20
CA VAL A 14 3.32 -40.63 39.11
C VAL A 14 3.36 -39.82 37.81
N THR A 15 4.53 -39.30 37.42
CA THR A 15 4.68 -38.55 36.16
C THR A 15 4.41 -39.43 34.94
N LEU A 16 4.88 -40.68 34.95
CA LEU A 16 4.63 -41.63 33.86
C LEU A 16 3.15 -42.01 33.76
N ALA A 17 2.47 -42.21 34.89
CA ALA A 17 1.04 -42.46 34.93
C ALA A 17 0.23 -41.26 34.40
N PHE A 18 0.63 -40.04 34.77
CA PHE A 18 -0.01 -38.81 34.28
C PHE A 18 0.15 -38.66 32.75
N LEU A 19 1.34 -38.88 32.22
CA LEU A 19 1.60 -38.85 30.77
C LEU A 19 0.79 -39.93 30.01
N ALA A 20 0.66 -41.13 30.58
CA ALA A 20 -0.15 -42.19 29.98
C ALA A 20 -1.65 -41.82 29.92
N VAL A 21 -2.17 -41.15 30.94
CA VAL A 21 -3.57 -40.66 30.96
C VAL A 21 -3.76 -39.55 29.92
N VAL A 22 -2.85 -38.58 29.83
CA VAL A 22 -2.90 -37.52 28.82
C VAL A 22 -2.84 -38.12 27.41
N PHE A 23 -1.96 -39.10 27.18
CA PHE A 23 -1.85 -39.80 25.91
C PHE A 23 -3.12 -40.59 25.56
N ALA A 24 -3.73 -41.27 26.53
CA ALA A 24 -4.99 -41.98 26.32
C ALA A 24 -6.14 -41.03 25.96
N ILE A 25 -6.25 -39.88 26.64
CA ILE A 25 -7.26 -38.86 26.35
C ILE A 25 -7.04 -38.27 24.94
N TRP A 26 -5.80 -37.98 24.58
CA TRP A 26 -5.44 -37.49 23.25
C TRP A 26 -5.77 -38.53 22.15
N TRP A 27 -5.47 -39.81 22.39
CA TRP A 27 -5.80 -40.89 21.46
C TRP A 27 -7.32 -41.06 21.30
N LEU A 28 -8.08 -41.02 22.41
CA LEU A 28 -9.54 -41.13 22.39
C LEU A 28 -10.21 -39.96 21.67
N ARG A 29 -9.58 -38.79 21.65
CA ARG A 29 -10.07 -37.59 20.96
C ARG A 29 -9.61 -37.47 19.50
N ARG A 30 -8.74 -38.35 19.00
CA ARG A 30 -8.40 -38.36 17.58
C ARG A 30 -9.60 -38.84 16.75
N PRO A 31 -10.08 -38.06 15.77
CA PRO A 31 -11.09 -38.54 14.84
C PRO A 31 -10.53 -39.73 14.04
N ARG A 32 -11.18 -40.89 14.17
CA ARG A 32 -10.86 -42.07 13.36
C ARG A 32 -11.28 -41.78 11.91
N THR A 33 -10.29 -41.63 11.03
CA THR A 33 -10.48 -41.58 9.59
C THR A 33 -11.10 -42.90 9.14
N ALA A 34 -12.31 -42.83 8.57
CA ALA A 34 -12.95 -43.96 7.92
C ALA A 34 -12.12 -44.36 6.67
N PRO A 35 -11.96 -45.66 6.39
CA PRO A 35 -11.23 -46.10 5.22
C PRO A 35 -11.99 -45.71 3.94
N ALA A 36 -11.27 -45.09 3.01
CA ALA A 36 -11.80 -44.65 1.73
C ALA A 36 -12.29 -45.84 0.88
N ALA A 37 -13.55 -45.79 0.46
CA ALA A 37 -14.11 -46.72 -0.52
C ALA A 37 -13.49 -46.46 -1.92
N PRO A 38 -13.31 -47.51 -2.75
CA PRO A 38 -12.58 -47.41 -4.02
C PRO A 38 -13.36 -46.61 -5.07
N ARG A 39 -12.60 -45.78 -5.81
CA ARG A 39 -13.06 -44.93 -6.92
C ARG A 39 -13.71 -45.75 -8.04
N GLN A 40 -14.93 -45.35 -8.44
CA GLN A 40 -15.44 -45.60 -9.79
C GLN A 40 -15.51 -44.28 -10.58
N PRO A 41 -15.21 -44.30 -11.90
CA PRO A 41 -15.09 -43.10 -12.70
C PRO A 41 -16.44 -42.65 -13.25
N ARG A 42 -16.73 -41.33 -13.24
CA ARG A 42 -17.82 -40.77 -14.03
C ARG A 42 -17.55 -39.34 -14.50
N ALA A 43 -17.44 -39.27 -15.83
CA ALA A 43 -17.93 -38.31 -16.84
C ALA A 43 -18.12 -36.80 -16.50
N PRO A 44 -17.85 -35.93 -17.49
CA PRO A 44 -17.90 -34.48 -17.34
C PRO A 44 -19.31 -33.92 -17.55
N GLY A 45 -19.65 -32.85 -16.82
CA GLY A 45 -20.76 -31.98 -17.17
C GLY A 45 -21.55 -31.42 -15.99
N GLU A 46 -21.72 -30.09 -16.03
CA GLU A 46 -22.75 -29.28 -15.36
C GLU A 46 -22.42 -28.71 -13.96
N SER A 47 -21.91 -27.48 -14.02
CA SER A 47 -21.87 -26.49 -12.94
C SER A 47 -23.29 -26.19 -12.42
N ARG A 48 -23.57 -26.62 -11.19
CA ARG A 48 -24.74 -26.16 -10.42
C ARG A 48 -24.33 -24.99 -9.52
N LEU A 49 -24.82 -23.81 -9.86
CA LEU A 49 -24.80 -22.63 -8.99
C LEU A 49 -25.72 -22.84 -7.77
N PRO A 50 -25.38 -22.28 -6.60
CA PRO A 50 -26.19 -22.39 -5.39
C PRO A 50 -27.45 -21.50 -5.45
N LYS A 51 -28.55 -22.04 -4.91
CA LYS A 51 -29.88 -21.43 -4.82
C LYS A 51 -29.88 -20.26 -3.84
N LEU A 52 -30.19 -19.05 -4.32
CA LEU A 52 -30.59 -17.91 -3.51
C LEU A 52 -32.12 -17.81 -3.41
N SER A 53 -32.56 -17.38 -2.24
CA SER A 53 -33.93 -17.26 -1.76
C SER A 53 -34.74 -16.22 -2.54
N ARG A 54 -35.89 -16.62 -3.09
CA ARG A 54 -37.05 -15.76 -3.43
C ARG A 54 -37.60 -15.17 -2.11
N ARG A 55 -38.10 -13.94 -1.95
CA ARG A 55 -38.95 -13.10 -2.81
C ARG A 55 -39.14 -11.70 -2.16
N ALA A 56 -39.13 -10.64 -2.96
CA ALA A 56 -40.08 -9.52 -2.91
C ALA A 56 -40.06 -8.81 -4.29
N GLU A 57 -41.21 -8.83 -4.98
CA GLU A 57 -41.38 -8.31 -6.35
C GLU A 57 -41.44 -6.77 -6.39
N PRO A 58 -40.80 -6.12 -7.38
CA PRO A 58 -40.96 -4.69 -7.66
C PRO A 58 -42.23 -4.43 -8.48
N LYS A 59 -42.92 -3.32 -8.17
CA LYS A 59 -44.00 -2.78 -9.02
C LYS A 59 -43.37 -2.18 -10.29
N LEU A 60 -43.79 -2.69 -11.44
CA LEU A 60 -43.52 -2.12 -12.76
C LEU A 60 -44.58 -1.05 -13.06
N GLU A 61 -44.16 0.17 -13.34
CA GLU A 61 -44.97 1.12 -14.12
C GLU A 61 -44.68 0.86 -15.60
N GLU A 62 -45.74 0.59 -16.36
CA GLU A 62 -45.72 0.46 -17.82
C GLU A 62 -45.44 1.82 -18.46
N VAL A 63 -44.32 1.93 -19.17
CA VAL A 63 -44.13 2.96 -20.19
C VAL A 63 -44.24 2.27 -21.55
N GLU A 64 -45.44 2.35 -22.14
CA GLU A 64 -45.71 1.94 -23.52
C GLU A 64 -44.96 2.86 -24.50
N ILE A 65 -43.93 2.34 -25.15
CA ILE A 65 -43.33 2.98 -26.33
C ILE A 65 -43.93 2.30 -27.56
N SER A 66 -44.78 3.06 -28.27
CA SER A 66 -45.48 2.60 -29.48
C SER A 66 -44.54 2.42 -30.69
N PRO A 67 -44.82 1.46 -31.59
CA PRO A 67 -43.90 0.97 -32.62
C PRO A 67 -43.93 1.79 -33.94
N SER A 68 -43.70 3.11 -33.87
CA SER A 68 -43.78 4.00 -35.04
C SER A 68 -42.52 4.82 -35.37
N ARG A 69 -41.33 4.44 -34.89
CA ARG A 69 -40.07 5.19 -35.16
C ARG A 69 -38.85 4.39 -35.66
N LEU A 70 -39.04 3.22 -36.28
CA LEU A 70 -37.95 2.50 -36.96
C LEU A 70 -38.42 1.84 -38.27
N ALA A 71 -38.49 2.59 -39.36
CA ALA A 71 -38.26 2.10 -40.73
C ALA A 71 -38.43 3.23 -41.78
N ARG A 72 -37.58 3.19 -42.82
CA ARG A 72 -37.36 4.18 -43.91
C ARG A 72 -36.44 5.31 -43.45
N ILE A 73 -35.23 5.44 -43.99
CA ILE A 73 -34.97 5.75 -45.40
C ILE A 73 -33.59 5.19 -45.80
N SER A 74 -33.54 4.43 -46.89
CA SER A 74 -32.31 3.98 -47.58
C SER A 74 -32.50 4.11 -49.09
N ARG A 75 -31.57 4.86 -49.70
CA ARG A 75 -31.10 4.87 -51.11
C ARG A 75 -31.90 5.56 -52.25
N LYS A 76 -31.21 6.60 -52.78
CA LYS A 76 -30.86 6.96 -54.19
C LYS A 76 -31.85 7.72 -55.13
N THR A 77 -31.47 9.00 -55.39
CA THR A 77 -31.27 9.79 -56.66
C THR A 77 -32.02 9.44 -57.97
N PRO A 78 -32.19 10.36 -58.99
CA PRO A 78 -31.71 11.74 -59.16
C PRO A 78 -32.69 12.81 -59.79
N LEU A 79 -32.24 14.08 -59.73
CA LEU A 79 -32.55 15.29 -60.53
C LEU A 79 -33.71 15.29 -61.56
N GLU A 80 -34.60 16.29 -61.45
CA GLU A 80 -35.24 16.96 -62.59
C GLU A 80 -35.69 18.39 -62.20
N ILE A 81 -35.25 19.38 -62.99
CA ILE A 81 -35.65 20.79 -62.92
C ILE A 81 -36.92 20.95 -63.78
N PRO A 82 -37.92 21.72 -63.33
CA PRO A 82 -38.71 22.47 -64.29
C PRO A 82 -38.94 23.94 -63.91
N ALA A 83 -38.59 24.79 -64.87
CA ALA A 83 -39.29 25.95 -65.42
C ALA A 83 -40.02 26.94 -64.50
N GLU A 84 -39.61 28.20 -64.66
CA GLU A 84 -40.27 29.42 -64.23
C GLU A 84 -41.76 29.53 -64.63
N PRO A 85 -42.50 30.38 -63.91
CA PRO A 85 -43.25 31.40 -64.62
C PRO A 85 -42.98 32.83 -64.13
N GLU A 86 -43.16 33.71 -65.10
CA GLU A 86 -42.97 35.16 -65.16
C GLU A 86 -43.78 35.99 -64.14
N TYR A 87 -43.10 37.03 -63.62
CA TYR A 87 -43.51 38.38 -63.23
C TYR A 87 -44.84 38.66 -62.49
N GLU A 88 -44.73 39.32 -61.33
CA GLU A 88 -45.32 40.67 -61.19
C GLU A 88 -44.51 41.55 -60.22
N THR A 89 -44.30 42.79 -60.65
CA THR A 89 -43.41 43.80 -60.10
C THR A 89 -44.20 44.75 -59.21
N ASP A 90 -43.73 45.04 -58.00
CA ASP A 90 -44.08 46.27 -57.28
C ASP A 90 -42.81 46.88 -56.67
N PRO A 91 -42.54 48.20 -56.84
CA PRO A 91 -41.25 48.80 -56.51
C PRO A 91 -41.25 49.54 -55.16
N GLN A 92 -40.16 49.41 -54.38
CA GLN A 92 -39.41 50.46 -53.65
C GLN A 92 -38.60 49.87 -52.47
N PRO A 93 -37.56 50.56 -51.97
CA PRO A 93 -36.57 51.41 -52.62
C PRO A 93 -35.13 50.94 -52.31
N ALA A 94 -34.15 51.56 -52.98
CA ALA A 94 -32.73 51.31 -52.85
C ALA A 94 -32.23 51.30 -51.39
N ALA A 95 -31.54 50.22 -51.02
CA ALA A 95 -30.64 50.17 -49.87
C ALA A 95 -29.31 49.59 -50.34
N ASP A 96 -28.25 50.18 -49.80
CA ASP A 96 -26.88 50.16 -50.26
C ASP A 96 -26.25 48.77 -50.41
N ILE A 97 -25.45 48.61 -51.46
CA ILE A 97 -24.56 47.47 -51.66
C ILE A 97 -23.29 47.75 -50.86
N GLU A 98 -23.22 47.21 -49.64
CA GLU A 98 -21.99 47.03 -48.86
C GLU A 98 -21.61 45.53 -48.85
N PRO A 99 -20.32 45.19 -48.68
CA PRO A 99 -19.67 44.13 -49.43
C PRO A 99 -19.98 42.73 -48.88
N VAL A 100 -20.56 41.89 -49.73
CA VAL A 100 -20.84 40.48 -49.43
C VAL A 100 -19.56 39.69 -49.14
N GLU A 101 -18.40 40.15 -49.62
CA GLU A 101 -17.11 39.49 -49.38
C GLU A 101 -16.65 39.57 -47.92
N THR A 102 -16.81 40.70 -47.23
CA THR A 102 -16.40 40.83 -45.81
C THR A 102 -17.33 40.04 -44.89
N ALA A 103 -18.61 39.93 -45.25
CA ALA A 103 -19.57 39.09 -44.55
C ALA A 103 -19.28 37.59 -44.76
N LEU A 104 -18.85 37.20 -45.96
CA LEU A 104 -18.44 35.81 -46.25
C LEU A 104 -17.13 35.45 -45.56
N GLU A 105 -16.14 36.35 -45.53
CA GLU A 105 -14.89 36.15 -44.80
C GLU A 105 -15.11 36.07 -43.28
N SER A 106 -16.02 36.89 -42.72
CA SER A 106 -16.42 36.79 -41.33
C SER A 106 -17.10 35.47 -41.02
N MET A 107 -17.98 34.98 -41.91
CA MET A 107 -18.64 33.68 -41.74
C MET A 107 -17.67 32.51 -41.93
N ILE A 108 -16.68 32.61 -42.82
CA ILE A 108 -15.62 31.61 -42.97
C ILE A 108 -14.73 31.60 -41.73
N SER A 109 -14.34 32.76 -41.21
CA SER A 109 -13.54 32.87 -39.98
C SER A 109 -14.32 32.41 -38.75
N GLU A 110 -15.63 32.67 -38.66
CA GLU A 110 -16.50 32.14 -37.60
C GLU A 110 -16.68 30.63 -37.73
N VAL A 111 -16.79 30.08 -38.96
CA VAL A 111 -16.89 28.64 -39.19
C VAL A 111 -15.56 27.93 -38.94
N GLU A 112 -14.42 28.57 -39.22
CA GLU A 112 -13.08 28.07 -38.88
C GLU A 112 -12.82 28.15 -37.37
N GLU A 113 -13.22 29.23 -36.69
CA GLU A 113 -13.19 29.32 -35.23
C GLU A 113 -14.17 28.34 -34.56
N GLU A 114 -15.33 28.09 -35.17
CA GLU A 114 -16.31 27.12 -34.67
C GLU A 114 -15.82 25.69 -34.96
N ALA A 115 -15.13 25.45 -36.08
CA ALA A 115 -14.50 24.16 -36.38
C ALA A 115 -13.28 23.90 -35.48
N GLN A 116 -12.46 24.91 -35.19
CA GLN A 116 -11.39 24.85 -34.20
C GLN A 116 -11.96 24.70 -32.79
N ARG A 117 -13.07 25.36 -32.46
CA ARG A 117 -13.82 25.11 -31.21
C ARG A 117 -14.36 23.69 -31.17
N ILE A 118 -14.89 23.14 -32.26
CA ILE A 118 -15.42 21.76 -32.30
C ILE A 118 -14.28 20.71 -32.26
N GLU A 119 -13.09 21.00 -32.79
CA GLU A 119 -11.89 20.16 -32.61
C GLU A 119 -11.25 20.31 -31.22
N THR A 120 -11.47 21.45 -30.53
CA THR A 120 -11.00 21.70 -29.15
C THR A 120 -12.05 21.44 -28.07
N VAL A 121 -13.30 21.16 -28.44
CA VAL A 121 -14.35 20.70 -27.53
C VAL A 121 -14.05 19.24 -27.16
N ASP A 122 -13.48 19.12 -25.97
CA ASP A 122 -13.51 17.97 -25.07
C ASP A 122 -12.65 16.76 -25.46
N ALA A 123 -11.34 16.97 -25.65
CA ALA A 123 -10.41 16.02 -25.03
C ALA A 123 -10.47 16.25 -23.51
N GLU A 124 -11.54 15.77 -22.86
CA GLU A 124 -11.69 15.84 -21.41
C GLU A 124 -10.38 15.39 -20.76
N GLU A 125 -9.76 16.27 -19.97
CA GLU A 125 -8.47 15.98 -19.35
C GLU A 125 -8.57 14.75 -18.47
N VAL A 126 -7.97 13.65 -18.93
CA VAL A 126 -7.93 12.41 -18.17
C VAL A 126 -6.73 12.45 -17.25
N THR A 127 -7.04 12.46 -15.96
CA THR A 127 -6.07 12.21 -14.92
C THR A 127 -5.99 10.71 -14.65
N LEU A 128 -4.78 10.17 -14.49
CA LEU A 128 -4.58 8.78 -14.11
C LEU A 128 -4.10 8.67 -12.66
N ARG A 129 -4.80 7.86 -11.86
CA ARG A 129 -4.41 7.48 -10.51
C ARG A 129 -3.83 6.06 -10.52
N LEU A 130 -2.68 5.89 -9.89
CA LEU A 130 -1.98 4.61 -9.76
C LEU A 130 -2.25 4.09 -8.36
N VAL A 131 -3.33 3.32 -8.21
CA VAL A 131 -3.86 2.89 -6.92
C VAL A 131 -3.25 1.54 -6.52
N PRO A 132 -2.46 1.44 -5.44
CA PRO A 132 -1.97 0.15 -4.95
C PRO A 132 -3.10 -0.87 -4.75
N GLN A 133 -2.95 -2.07 -5.32
CA GLN A 133 -3.98 -3.12 -5.25
C GLN A 133 -3.97 -3.84 -3.90
N ILE A 134 -5.00 -3.62 -3.06
CA ILE A 134 -5.11 -4.22 -1.71
C ILE A 134 -6.51 -4.80 -1.46
N PRO A 135 -6.70 -6.13 -1.55
CA PRO A 135 -5.72 -7.19 -1.82
C PRO A 135 -5.25 -7.24 -3.28
N PRO A 136 -4.09 -7.88 -3.58
CA PRO A 136 -3.62 -7.98 -4.95
C PRO A 136 -4.58 -8.88 -5.74
N ARG A 137 -4.85 -8.50 -6.99
CA ARG A 137 -5.63 -9.32 -7.92
C ARG A 137 -4.67 -10.30 -8.63
N ASP A 138 -5.22 -11.20 -9.45
CA ASP A 138 -4.43 -12.22 -10.13
C ASP A 138 -3.20 -11.62 -10.84
N ALA A 139 -2.00 -12.13 -10.51
CA ALA A 139 -0.72 -11.64 -11.01
C ALA A 139 -0.55 -11.73 -12.54
N ILE A 140 -1.46 -12.40 -13.23
CA ILE A 140 -1.45 -12.59 -14.69
C ILE A 140 -1.80 -11.28 -15.42
N SER A 141 -2.42 -10.30 -14.74
CA SER A 141 -2.89 -9.05 -15.38
C SER A 141 -2.12 -7.78 -14.98
N THR A 142 -1.15 -7.84 -14.06
CA THR A 142 -0.48 -6.62 -13.56
C THR A 142 0.78 -6.31 -14.36
N ASN A 143 0.67 -5.39 -15.33
CA ASN A 143 1.80 -4.86 -16.11
C ASN A 143 2.38 -3.56 -15.53
N SER A 144 1.77 -3.03 -14.47
CA SER A 144 2.11 -1.76 -13.85
C SER A 144 2.31 -1.91 -12.34
N TRP A 145 3.42 -1.37 -11.82
CA TRP A 145 3.75 -1.41 -10.40
C TRP A 145 4.68 -0.26 -9.97
N LEU A 146 4.70 -0.02 -8.65
CA LEU A 146 5.57 0.94 -7.98
C LEU A 146 6.59 0.18 -7.09
N GLY A 147 7.83 0.65 -7.05
CA GLY A 147 8.91 0.00 -6.28
C GLY A 147 9.26 -1.40 -6.78
N GLY A 148 9.95 -2.21 -5.97
CA GLY A 148 10.26 -3.58 -6.35
C GLY A 148 11.34 -3.73 -7.42
N ARG A 149 11.12 -4.65 -8.37
CA ARG A 149 12.10 -5.00 -9.41
C ARG A 149 11.60 -4.60 -10.80
N PRO A 150 12.43 -3.99 -11.66
CA PRO A 150 12.08 -3.78 -13.05
C PRO A 150 12.11 -5.10 -13.84
N HIS A 151 11.37 -5.14 -14.95
CA HIS A 151 11.39 -6.27 -15.89
C HIS A 151 12.03 -5.85 -17.24
N PRO A 152 13.32 -5.44 -17.25
CA PRO A 152 13.98 -5.03 -18.48
C PRO A 152 14.18 -6.23 -19.43
N PRO A 153 14.34 -6.00 -20.74
CA PRO A 153 14.78 -7.02 -21.68
C PRO A 153 16.05 -7.74 -21.23
N ALA A 154 16.16 -9.03 -21.56
CA ALA A 154 17.33 -9.83 -21.20
C ALA A 154 18.62 -9.20 -21.76
N GLY A 155 19.63 -9.05 -20.90
CA GLY A 155 20.93 -8.48 -21.27
C GLY A 155 21.00 -6.95 -21.31
N MET A 156 19.91 -6.24 -20.99
CA MET A 156 19.96 -4.79 -20.81
C MET A 156 20.85 -4.42 -19.60
N GLU A 157 21.75 -3.47 -19.78
CA GLU A 157 22.54 -2.94 -18.67
C GLU A 157 21.66 -2.17 -17.69
N TRP A 158 22.00 -2.24 -16.40
CA TRP A 158 21.30 -1.48 -15.38
C TRP A 158 21.44 0.03 -15.64
N PRO A 159 20.35 0.83 -15.59
CA PRO A 159 20.44 2.25 -15.87
C PRO A 159 21.36 2.99 -14.90
N ARG A 160 22.22 3.84 -15.44
CA ARG A 160 23.17 4.67 -14.68
C ARG A 160 22.91 6.15 -14.92
N ILE A 161 23.09 6.95 -13.87
CA ILE A 161 23.07 8.42 -13.87
C ILE A 161 24.35 8.86 -13.15
N ASP A 162 25.16 9.71 -13.78
CA ASP A 162 26.51 10.07 -13.30
C ASP A 162 27.39 8.87 -12.92
N ASP A 163 27.42 7.85 -13.79
CA ASP A 163 28.13 6.58 -13.58
C ASP A 163 27.70 5.78 -12.34
N GLN A 164 26.67 6.20 -11.62
CA GLN A 164 26.10 5.47 -10.49
C GLN A 164 24.86 4.70 -10.93
N PRO A 165 24.67 3.45 -10.46
CA PRO A 165 23.45 2.72 -10.75
C PRO A 165 22.26 3.45 -10.09
N ALA A 166 21.20 3.66 -10.87
CA ALA A 166 20.03 4.41 -10.44
C ALA A 166 19.03 3.52 -9.67
N ASP A 167 18.25 4.12 -8.77
CA ASP A 167 17.18 3.45 -8.03
C ASP A 167 15.94 3.31 -8.90
N PHE A 168 15.34 2.11 -8.93
CA PHE A 168 14.10 1.86 -9.66
C PHE A 168 12.89 2.38 -8.86
N LEU A 169 12.00 3.12 -9.52
CA LEU A 169 10.82 3.73 -8.89
C LEU A 169 9.50 3.10 -9.32
N ALA A 170 9.34 2.79 -10.61
CA ALA A 170 8.09 2.30 -11.17
C ALA A 170 8.29 1.71 -12.57
N GLN A 171 7.42 0.77 -12.95
CA GLN A 171 7.25 0.35 -14.33
C GLN A 171 5.76 0.35 -14.66
N ILE A 172 5.37 1.04 -15.73
CA ILE A 172 3.97 1.26 -16.12
C ILE A 172 3.75 0.70 -17.53
N GLY A 173 2.84 -0.25 -17.67
CA GLY A 173 2.45 -0.83 -18.96
C GLY A 173 1.65 0.17 -19.80
N CYS A 174 2.20 0.56 -20.96
CA CYS A 174 1.60 1.59 -21.80
C CYS A 174 0.33 1.13 -22.53
N ALA A 175 0.16 -0.18 -22.70
CA ALA A 175 -1.03 -0.76 -23.33
C ALA A 175 -2.29 -0.59 -22.47
N ASP A 176 -2.12 -0.43 -21.17
CA ASP A 176 -3.20 -0.29 -20.19
C ASP A 176 -3.54 1.20 -19.90
N LEU A 177 -2.81 2.14 -20.49
CA LEU A 177 -3.05 3.58 -20.32
C LEU A 177 -4.31 4.02 -21.10
N PRO A 178 -5.12 4.95 -20.55
CA PRO A 178 -6.20 5.59 -21.29
C PRO A 178 -5.68 6.24 -22.58
N ARG A 179 -6.43 6.09 -23.67
CA ARG A 179 -5.99 6.56 -24.99
C ARG A 179 -5.78 8.06 -25.04
N ASP A 180 -6.57 8.80 -24.29
CA ASP A 180 -6.63 10.25 -24.15
C ASP A 180 -5.67 10.82 -23.09
N LEU A 181 -4.97 9.98 -22.32
CA LEU A 181 -3.95 10.44 -21.39
C LEU A 181 -2.90 11.31 -22.11
N TRP A 182 -2.54 12.44 -21.50
CA TRP A 182 -1.65 13.46 -22.08
C TRP A 182 -2.15 14.02 -23.42
N GLY A 183 -3.47 14.13 -23.62
CA GLY A 183 -4.04 14.58 -24.89
C GLY A 183 -3.81 13.60 -26.04
N GLY A 184 -3.65 12.31 -25.74
CA GLY A 184 -3.35 11.29 -26.75
C GLY A 184 -1.86 11.09 -27.07
N LEU A 185 -0.98 11.85 -26.41
CA LEU A 185 0.46 11.78 -26.61
C LEU A 185 1.11 10.59 -25.90
N GLY A 186 2.33 10.25 -26.30
CA GLY A 186 3.15 9.21 -25.70
C GLY A 186 2.84 7.78 -26.16
N PRO A 187 3.59 6.79 -25.63
CA PRO A 187 3.47 5.41 -26.08
C PRO A 187 2.14 4.75 -25.66
N ARG A 188 1.70 3.78 -26.47
CA ARG A 188 0.50 2.93 -26.21
C ARG A 188 0.84 1.44 -26.25
N ASP A 189 2.13 1.13 -26.31
CA ASP A 189 2.70 -0.21 -26.34
C ASP A 189 3.98 -0.24 -25.49
N GLY A 190 4.38 -1.44 -25.06
CA GLY A 190 5.52 -1.60 -24.16
C GLY A 190 5.26 -1.07 -22.76
N ALA A 191 6.31 -0.63 -22.07
CA ALA A 191 6.26 -0.08 -20.72
C ALA A 191 7.20 1.11 -20.53
N LEU A 192 6.84 2.04 -19.65
CA LEU A 192 7.74 3.09 -19.15
C LEU A 192 8.35 2.64 -17.83
N ALA A 193 9.68 2.62 -17.73
CA ALA A 193 10.41 2.32 -16.51
C ALA A 193 11.18 3.55 -16.00
N PHE A 194 11.01 3.87 -14.72
CA PHE A 194 11.49 5.11 -14.09
C PHE A 194 12.65 4.81 -13.14
N PHE A 195 13.78 5.49 -13.31
CA PHE A 195 14.98 5.31 -12.50
C PHE A 195 15.56 6.64 -12.00
N ILE A 196 15.70 6.84 -10.69
CA ILE A 196 16.19 8.09 -10.08
C ILE A 196 17.65 7.97 -9.63
N HIS A 197 18.40 9.07 -9.73
CA HIS A 197 19.72 9.17 -9.12
C HIS A 197 19.58 9.13 -7.60
N ARG A 198 20.43 8.35 -6.94
CA ARG A 198 20.29 7.99 -5.51
C ARG A 198 20.26 9.18 -4.54
N ARG A 199 20.79 10.34 -4.94
CA ARG A 199 20.93 11.55 -4.11
C ARG A 199 20.53 12.86 -4.78
N LYS A 200 20.12 12.81 -6.05
CA LYS A 200 19.89 14.01 -6.86
C LYS A 200 18.52 13.93 -7.52
N HIS A 201 17.96 15.08 -7.83
CA HIS A 201 16.74 15.20 -8.62
C HIS A 201 17.04 15.01 -10.11
N GLU A 202 17.63 13.87 -10.46
CA GLU A 202 17.91 13.47 -11.84
C GLU A 202 17.27 12.10 -12.06
N LEU A 203 16.57 11.93 -13.17
CA LEU A 203 15.80 10.72 -13.46
C LEU A 203 16.02 10.31 -14.92
N ARG A 204 16.01 9.01 -15.17
CA ARG A 204 16.02 8.40 -16.50
C ARG A 204 14.74 7.59 -16.67
N VAL A 205 13.98 7.91 -17.70
CA VAL A 205 12.83 7.10 -18.15
C VAL A 205 13.23 6.30 -19.37
N LEU A 206 12.88 5.01 -19.36
CA LEU A 206 13.12 4.11 -20.48
C LEU A 206 11.78 3.60 -21.03
N HIS A 207 11.60 3.72 -22.35
CA HIS A 207 10.51 3.04 -23.05
C HIS A 207 10.96 1.63 -23.47
N LEU A 208 10.46 0.62 -22.76
CA LEU A 208 10.74 -0.78 -22.98
C LEU A 208 9.70 -1.38 -23.94
N ARG A 209 10.12 -1.76 -25.16
CA ARG A 209 9.20 -2.40 -26.13
C ARG A 209 8.78 -3.81 -25.71
N ASP A 210 9.72 -4.54 -25.13
CA ASP A 210 9.53 -5.87 -24.57
C ASP A 210 9.86 -5.87 -23.08
N THR A 211 9.20 -6.72 -22.31
CA THR A 211 9.47 -6.92 -20.88
C THR A 211 10.07 -8.31 -20.65
N GLY A 212 11.02 -8.39 -19.74
CA GLY A 212 11.74 -9.62 -19.40
C GLY A 212 11.34 -10.21 -18.05
N MET A 213 12.26 -10.97 -17.47
CA MET A 213 12.12 -11.48 -16.10
C MET A 213 12.49 -10.38 -15.08
N PRO A 214 11.96 -10.43 -13.85
CA PRO A 214 12.35 -9.50 -12.80
C PRO A 214 13.85 -9.52 -12.51
N VAL A 215 14.48 -8.34 -12.43
CA VAL A 215 15.91 -8.18 -12.15
C VAL A 215 16.12 -7.44 -10.82
N THR A 216 16.96 -8.00 -9.95
CA THR A 216 17.35 -7.37 -8.67
C THR A 216 18.34 -6.23 -8.90
N PRO A 217 18.25 -5.10 -8.17
CA PRO A 217 19.26 -4.05 -8.26
C PRO A 217 20.67 -4.58 -7.96
N PRO A 218 21.72 -4.06 -8.62
CA PRO A 218 23.09 -4.52 -8.43
C PRO A 218 23.73 -4.02 -7.11
N PHE A 219 22.93 -3.49 -6.19
CA PHE A 219 23.36 -2.89 -4.92
C PHE A 219 22.24 -3.00 -3.88
N THR A 220 22.60 -2.82 -2.62
CA THR A 220 21.68 -2.74 -1.47
C THR A 220 21.32 -1.28 -1.16
N LEU A 221 20.09 -1.00 -0.76
CA LEU A 221 19.65 0.34 -0.33
C LEU A 221 20.16 0.69 1.08
N ASN A 222 21.48 0.81 1.25
CA ASN A 222 22.10 1.14 2.55
C ASN A 222 22.57 2.60 2.62
N ASP A 223 22.13 3.45 1.69
CA ASP A 223 22.54 4.85 1.68
C ASP A 223 21.65 5.68 2.62
N PRO A 224 22.19 6.24 3.71
CA PRO A 224 21.42 7.10 4.60
C PRO A 224 21.02 8.43 3.94
N GLU A 225 21.68 8.82 2.84
CA GLU A 225 21.35 10.03 2.06
C GLU A 225 20.43 9.72 0.86
N GLY A 226 19.92 8.49 0.77
CA GLY A 226 19.05 8.07 -0.32
C GLY A 226 17.58 8.45 -0.14
N TRP A 227 16.77 8.18 -1.17
CA TRP A 227 15.31 8.38 -1.14
C TRP A 227 14.53 7.35 -0.31
N PHE A 228 15.23 6.37 0.26
CA PHE A 228 14.59 5.32 1.07
C PHE A 228 14.12 5.90 2.41
N GLY A 229 12.81 5.84 2.64
CA GLY A 229 12.14 6.36 3.83
C GLY A 229 11.04 5.41 4.30
N PRO A 230 11.32 4.51 5.25
CA PRO A 230 10.32 3.57 5.77
C PRO A 230 9.26 4.29 6.61
N HIS A 231 8.14 3.61 6.88
CA HIS A 231 7.03 4.21 7.62
C HIS A 231 7.39 4.53 9.08
N GLY A 232 6.88 5.65 9.59
CA GLY A 232 6.95 6.02 10.99
C GLY A 232 8.37 6.25 11.52
N GLY A 233 8.61 5.83 12.77
CA GLY A 233 9.88 6.04 13.46
C GLY A 233 11.08 5.28 12.90
N LEU A 234 10.91 4.45 11.86
CA LEU A 234 12.02 3.68 11.26
C LEU A 234 12.96 4.54 10.42
N ALA A 235 12.51 5.71 9.96
CA ALA A 235 13.34 6.59 9.15
C ALA A 235 14.46 7.28 9.96
N SER A 236 14.38 7.25 11.30
CA SER A 236 15.35 7.91 12.18
C SER A 236 15.66 7.09 13.44
N GLY A 237 16.70 7.49 14.17
CA GLY A 237 17.02 6.93 15.48
C GLY A 237 17.53 5.48 15.45
N ASP A 238 17.34 4.79 16.57
CA ASP A 238 17.88 3.45 16.81
C ASP A 238 17.06 2.31 16.18
N LEU A 239 15.86 2.61 15.67
CA LEU A 239 15.03 1.65 14.95
C LEU A 239 15.45 1.45 13.49
N GLY A 240 16.22 2.38 12.91
CA GLY A 240 16.60 2.32 11.50
C GLY A 240 17.41 1.08 11.09
N ALA A 241 18.02 0.38 12.05
CA ALA A 241 18.71 -0.89 11.80
C ALA A 241 17.76 -2.07 11.51
N PHE A 242 16.47 -1.95 11.86
CA PHE A 242 15.46 -2.98 11.68
C PHE A 242 14.65 -2.84 10.39
N ALA A 243 14.75 -1.70 9.70
CA ALA A 243 14.02 -1.40 8.48
C ALA A 243 14.42 -2.35 7.33
N VAL A 244 13.44 -2.77 6.53
CA VAL A 244 13.68 -3.53 5.31
C VAL A 244 14.16 -2.57 4.21
N ARG A 245 15.45 -2.63 3.88
CA ARG A 245 16.12 -1.74 2.91
C ARG A 245 15.79 -2.09 1.46
N ALA A 246 14.51 -1.98 1.10
CA ALA A 246 13.98 -2.18 -0.25
C ALA A 246 12.77 -1.26 -0.49
N PHE A 247 12.47 -0.96 -1.75
CA PHE A 247 11.14 -0.47 -2.09
C PHE A 247 10.21 -1.69 -2.30
N PRO A 248 9.09 -1.81 -1.57
CA PRO A 248 8.14 -2.90 -1.79
C PRO A 248 7.57 -2.82 -3.20
N GLU A 249 7.32 -3.98 -3.81
CA GLU A 249 6.72 -4.08 -5.15
C GLU A 249 5.20 -4.02 -5.00
N TRP A 250 4.61 -2.87 -5.32
CA TRP A 250 3.18 -2.66 -5.23
C TRP A 250 2.55 -2.68 -6.62
N PRO A 251 1.80 -3.73 -6.98
CA PRO A 251 0.95 -3.71 -8.16
C PRO A 251 -0.06 -2.57 -8.05
N VAL A 252 -0.32 -1.89 -9.17
CA VAL A 252 -1.27 -0.77 -9.20
C VAL A 252 -2.41 -0.99 -10.19
N ASP A 253 -3.61 -0.60 -9.79
CA ASP A 253 -4.73 -0.35 -10.69
C ASP A 253 -4.54 1.03 -11.35
N LEU A 254 -4.70 1.07 -12.66
CA LEU A 254 -4.70 2.30 -13.45
C LEU A 254 -6.13 2.84 -13.52
N VAL A 255 -6.45 3.82 -12.67
CA VAL A 255 -7.81 4.38 -12.57
C VAL A 255 -7.85 5.75 -13.26
N ALA A 256 -8.56 5.80 -14.38
CA ALA A 256 -8.83 7.06 -15.07
C ALA A 256 -9.89 7.86 -14.28
N VAL A 257 -9.62 9.13 -14.06
CA VAL A 257 -10.52 10.10 -13.43
C VAL A 257 -10.79 11.19 -14.46
N ARG A 258 -12.05 11.33 -14.87
CA ARG A 258 -12.52 12.38 -15.77
C ARG A 258 -13.16 13.53 -14.99
N PRO A 259 -13.33 14.71 -15.61
CA PRO A 259 -14.10 15.79 -15.00
C PRO A 259 -15.47 15.32 -14.52
N GLY A 260 -15.75 15.49 -13.22
CA GLY A 260 -17.01 15.07 -12.58
C GLY A 260 -17.02 13.65 -12.00
N ASP A 261 -15.99 12.83 -12.28
CA ASP A 261 -15.81 11.53 -11.61
C ASP A 261 -15.37 11.74 -10.16
N ALA A 262 -15.69 10.77 -9.29
CA ALA A 262 -15.15 10.74 -7.95
C ALA A 262 -13.66 10.35 -7.99
N ASP A 263 -12.78 11.23 -7.52
CA ASP A 263 -11.37 10.90 -7.37
C ASP A 263 -11.19 9.91 -6.19
N PRO A 264 -10.52 8.76 -6.39
CA PRO A 264 -10.22 7.83 -5.31
C PRO A 264 -9.19 8.37 -4.30
N ARG A 265 -8.53 9.49 -4.58
CA ARG A 265 -7.57 10.12 -3.68
C ARG A 265 -8.26 10.76 -2.46
N SER A 266 -7.64 10.60 -1.29
CA SER A 266 -8.07 11.22 -0.02
C SER A 266 -7.00 12.19 0.49
N GLU A 267 -7.43 13.34 1.03
CA GLU A 267 -6.55 14.34 1.66
C GLU A 267 -6.39 14.17 3.19
N GLY A 268 -6.92 13.09 3.78
CA GLY A 268 -6.83 12.86 5.24
C GLY A 268 -5.39 12.61 5.74
N ASP A 269 -5.15 12.77 7.05
CA ASP A 269 -3.82 12.55 7.64
C ASP A 269 -3.40 11.09 7.54
N PRO A 270 -2.37 10.71 6.74
CA PRO A 270 -1.94 9.33 6.53
C PRO A 270 -1.62 8.56 7.82
N ASN A 271 -1.28 9.24 8.91
CA ASN A 271 -0.96 8.60 10.19
C ASN A 271 -2.18 8.24 11.02
N GLU A 272 -3.38 8.69 10.66
CA GLU A 272 -4.62 8.52 11.44
C GLU A 272 -4.89 7.06 11.85
N PRO A 273 -4.79 6.02 10.99
CA PRO A 273 -5.03 4.65 11.42
C PRO A 273 -4.04 4.17 12.48
N GLY A 274 -2.77 4.55 12.34
CA GLY A 274 -1.70 4.23 13.29
C GLY A 274 -1.88 4.96 14.62
N ALA A 275 -2.21 6.25 14.57
CA ALA A 275 -2.53 7.06 15.74
C ALA A 275 -3.76 6.50 16.48
N ALA A 276 -4.82 6.16 15.75
CA ALA A 276 -6.02 5.58 16.34
C ALA A 276 -5.79 4.20 16.97
N LEU A 277 -4.87 3.38 16.43
CA LEU A 277 -4.45 2.13 17.06
C LEU A 277 -3.63 2.38 18.33
N HIS A 278 -2.67 3.31 18.24
CA HIS A 278 -1.84 3.71 19.37
C HIS A 278 -2.69 4.22 20.55
N ASP A 279 -3.65 5.09 20.30
CA ASP A 279 -4.45 5.72 21.36
C ASP A 279 -5.44 4.75 22.01
N ARG A 280 -5.93 3.75 21.28
CA ARG A 280 -6.83 2.72 21.81
C ARG A 280 -6.13 1.71 22.72
N GLY A 281 -4.81 1.56 22.60
CA GLY A 281 -4.06 0.46 23.21
C GLY A 281 -4.35 -0.88 22.56
N TYR A 282 -3.39 -1.79 22.61
CA TYR A 282 -3.49 -3.13 21.99
C TYR A 282 -2.51 -4.09 22.66
N ASP A 283 -2.63 -5.39 22.35
CA ASP A 283 -1.71 -6.41 22.85
C ASP A 283 -1.11 -7.18 21.67
N ILE A 284 0.22 -7.19 21.54
CA ILE A 284 0.89 -7.91 20.44
C ILE A 284 0.85 -9.43 20.62
N ALA A 285 0.33 -9.93 21.74
CA ALA A 285 -0.03 -11.34 21.86
C ALA A 285 -1.21 -11.74 20.95
N ASP A 286 -1.98 -10.76 20.44
CA ASP A 286 -2.98 -11.02 19.39
C ASP A 286 -2.30 -11.60 18.13
N PRO A 287 -2.83 -12.69 17.55
CA PRO A 287 -2.31 -13.30 16.31
C PRO A 287 -2.08 -12.34 15.14
N ALA A 288 -2.73 -11.18 15.10
CA ALA A 288 -2.51 -10.14 14.09
C ALA A 288 -1.10 -9.52 14.16
N PHE A 289 -0.43 -9.58 15.31
CA PHE A 289 0.91 -9.05 15.52
C PHE A 289 1.99 -10.14 15.64
N HIS A 290 1.65 -11.41 15.41
CA HIS A 290 2.64 -12.47 15.54
C HIS A 290 3.70 -12.35 14.44
N PRO A 291 4.98 -12.62 14.74
CA PRO A 291 5.99 -12.84 13.72
C PRO A 291 5.53 -13.91 12.72
N PHE A 292 5.90 -13.75 11.45
CA PHE A 292 5.47 -14.64 10.35
C PHE A 292 6.64 -15.35 9.66
N ASP A 293 7.87 -15.02 10.04
CA ASP A 293 9.10 -15.68 9.60
C ASP A 293 10.21 -15.51 10.65
N TRP A 294 11.36 -16.17 10.43
CA TRP A 294 12.51 -15.99 11.32
C TRP A 294 13.04 -14.55 11.31
N GLY A 295 12.91 -13.82 10.20
CA GLY A 295 13.36 -12.44 10.10
C GLY A 295 12.60 -11.51 11.06
N SER A 296 11.27 -11.59 11.07
CA SER A 296 10.39 -10.81 11.94
C SER A 296 10.52 -11.25 13.40
N MET A 297 10.68 -12.55 13.67
CA MET A 297 10.89 -13.09 15.01
C MET A 297 12.22 -12.64 15.61
N THR A 298 13.30 -12.71 14.84
CA THR A 298 14.64 -12.29 15.31
C THR A 298 14.73 -10.78 15.51
N ALA A 299 14.10 -9.99 14.64
CA ALA A 299 13.97 -8.55 14.82
C ALA A 299 13.20 -8.19 16.10
N MET A 300 12.10 -8.88 16.40
CA MET A 300 11.32 -8.68 17.62
C MET A 300 12.16 -8.90 18.87
N VAL A 301 12.87 -10.03 18.97
CA VAL A 301 13.65 -10.35 20.17
C VAL A 301 14.89 -9.47 20.32
N ALA A 302 15.50 -9.03 19.22
CA ALA A 302 16.61 -8.09 19.26
C ALA A 302 16.17 -6.70 19.71
N LEU A 303 15.02 -6.21 19.23
CA LEU A 303 14.41 -4.98 19.75
C LEU A 303 14.08 -5.11 21.24
N LEU A 304 13.43 -6.22 21.63
CA LEU A 304 13.06 -6.45 23.02
C LEU A 304 14.28 -6.42 23.93
N GLU A 305 15.37 -7.10 23.57
CA GLU A 305 16.64 -7.05 24.30
C GLU A 305 17.15 -5.61 24.46
N GLN A 306 17.17 -4.82 23.37
CA GLN A 306 17.58 -3.41 23.39
C GLN A 306 16.70 -2.55 24.31
N ARG A 307 15.41 -2.87 24.42
CA ARG A 307 14.46 -2.10 25.24
C ARG A 307 14.42 -2.55 26.70
N LEU A 308 14.70 -3.82 27.01
CA LEU A 308 14.77 -4.33 28.39
C LEU A 308 15.80 -3.56 29.23
N ASP A 309 16.96 -3.22 28.65
CA ASP A 309 17.96 -2.42 29.35
C ASP A 309 17.43 -1.04 29.72
N ARG A 310 16.74 -0.37 28.78
CA ARG A 310 16.12 0.93 29.02
C ARG A 310 15.07 0.84 30.13
N LEU A 311 14.16 -0.14 30.05
CA LEU A 311 13.10 -0.34 31.04
C LEU A 311 13.62 -0.61 32.46
N MET A 312 14.78 -1.26 32.60
CA MET A 312 15.41 -1.48 33.90
C MET A 312 16.08 -0.21 34.47
N THR A 313 16.54 0.68 33.59
CA THR A 313 17.23 1.93 33.99
C THR A 313 16.29 3.11 34.20
N GLU A 314 15.01 2.96 33.82
CA GLU A 314 14.00 3.98 34.10
C GLU A 314 13.81 4.14 35.60
N THR A 315 14.29 5.25 36.14
CA THR A 315 14.12 5.58 37.56
C THR A 315 12.63 5.75 37.86
N PRO A 316 12.07 5.02 38.84
CA PRO A 316 10.69 5.20 39.24
C PRO A 316 10.48 6.65 39.68
N PRO A 317 9.40 7.30 39.23
CA PRO A 317 9.23 8.71 39.54
C PRO A 317 8.91 8.92 41.04
N GLY A 318 9.77 9.66 41.76
CA GLY A 318 9.51 10.03 43.17
C GLY A 318 10.11 9.08 44.18
N ALA A 319 11.37 8.69 43.95
CA ALA A 319 12.21 7.95 44.88
C ALA A 319 12.52 8.76 46.17
N ASP A 320 11.48 9.21 46.86
CA ASP A 320 11.58 9.70 48.24
C ASP A 320 11.72 8.49 49.18
N ALA A 321 12.41 8.68 50.30
CA ALA A 321 12.82 7.59 51.19
C ALA A 321 11.65 6.76 51.78
N ASP A 322 10.44 7.32 51.80
CA ASP A 322 9.25 6.74 52.45
C ASP A 322 8.60 5.57 51.68
N ASN A 323 8.87 5.40 50.36
CA ASN A 323 8.31 4.30 49.54
C ASN A 323 9.36 3.24 49.10
N SER A 324 10.51 3.19 49.78
CA SER A 324 11.64 2.32 49.42
C SER A 324 11.30 0.82 49.34
N GLY A 325 10.40 0.33 50.20
CA GLY A 325 10.00 -1.09 50.23
C GLY A 325 9.16 -1.52 49.03
N GLU A 326 8.18 -0.72 48.62
CA GLU A 326 7.34 -0.99 47.45
C GLU A 326 8.14 -0.87 46.15
N MET A 327 9.07 0.09 46.09
CA MET A 327 9.99 0.25 44.97
C MET A 327 10.93 -0.96 44.82
N GLU A 328 11.49 -1.47 45.91
CA GLU A 328 12.32 -2.68 45.88
C GLU A 328 11.51 -3.91 45.44
N GLN A 329 10.25 -4.03 45.86
CA GLN A 329 9.36 -5.10 45.40
C GLN A 329 9.07 -5.00 43.89
N CYS A 330 8.79 -3.80 43.37
CA CYS A 330 8.61 -3.57 41.93
C CYS A 330 9.89 -3.92 41.15
N ALA A 331 11.05 -3.50 41.65
CA ALA A 331 12.34 -3.82 41.06
C ALA A 331 12.63 -5.33 41.07
N ALA A 332 12.27 -6.04 42.14
CA ALA A 332 12.41 -7.50 42.22
C ALA A 332 11.53 -8.23 41.20
N LEU A 333 10.28 -7.80 41.03
CA LEU A 333 9.37 -8.34 40.01
C LEU A 333 9.90 -8.08 38.59
N ASN A 334 10.39 -6.88 38.30
CA ASN A 334 10.97 -6.55 36.99
C ASN A 334 12.28 -7.30 36.72
N ARG A 335 13.11 -7.57 37.75
CA ARG A 335 14.30 -8.44 37.63
C ARG A 335 13.92 -9.87 37.27
N GLU A 336 12.87 -10.43 37.87
CA GLU A 336 12.35 -11.75 37.49
C GLU A 336 11.80 -11.75 36.06
N ALA A 337 11.00 -10.74 35.70
CA ALA A 337 10.45 -10.56 34.37
C ALA A 337 11.55 -10.52 33.29
N ARG A 338 12.64 -9.78 33.55
CA ARG A 338 13.82 -9.72 32.69
C ARG A 338 14.45 -11.11 32.50
N ALA A 339 14.73 -11.84 33.58
CA ALA A 339 15.36 -13.16 33.51
C ALA A 339 14.53 -14.15 32.67
N ARG A 340 13.19 -14.14 32.83
CA ARG A 340 12.28 -14.98 32.02
C ARG A 340 12.26 -14.55 30.55
N THR A 341 12.39 -13.25 30.28
CA THR A 341 12.46 -12.73 28.92
C THR A 341 13.77 -13.13 28.24
N GLU A 342 14.89 -13.05 28.94
CA GLU A 342 16.21 -13.48 28.44
C GLU A 342 16.23 -14.98 28.08
N GLU A 343 15.54 -15.82 28.86
CA GLU A 343 15.36 -17.24 28.54
C GLU A 343 14.61 -17.44 27.21
N ILE A 344 13.50 -16.72 26.99
CA ILE A 344 12.75 -16.77 25.72
C ILE A 344 13.62 -16.29 24.56
N ILE A 345 14.37 -15.20 24.72
CA ILE A 345 15.28 -14.68 23.70
C ILE A 345 16.33 -15.73 23.32
N ALA A 346 16.91 -16.42 24.30
CA ALA A 346 17.89 -17.48 24.07
C ALA A 346 17.29 -18.67 23.30
N ILE A 347 16.08 -19.10 23.65
CA ILE A 347 15.36 -20.18 22.95
C ILE A 347 15.10 -19.81 21.49
N VAL A 348 14.66 -18.57 21.23
CA VAL A 348 14.40 -18.09 19.87
C VAL A 348 15.69 -18.09 19.03
N ARG A 349 16.80 -17.59 19.59
CA ARG A 349 18.11 -17.58 18.91
C ARG A 349 18.62 -18.99 18.57
N ASP A 350 18.48 -19.93 19.50
CA ASP A 350 18.88 -21.32 19.27
C ASP A 350 18.02 -21.98 18.18
N SER A 351 16.69 -21.74 18.22
CA SER A 351 15.74 -22.31 17.26
C SER A 351 15.94 -21.76 15.86
N ALA A 352 16.15 -20.44 15.72
CA ALA A 352 16.40 -19.79 14.44
C ALA A 352 17.64 -20.32 13.71
N ALA A 353 18.63 -20.85 14.45
CA ALA A 353 19.84 -21.44 13.89
C ALA A 353 19.69 -22.91 13.47
N ARG A 354 18.62 -23.59 13.89
CA ARG A 354 18.51 -25.07 13.85
C ARG A 354 17.25 -25.61 13.17
N ALA A 355 16.19 -24.81 13.07
CA ALA A 355 14.89 -25.28 12.62
C ALA A 355 14.26 -24.32 11.60
N ASP A 356 13.36 -24.85 10.78
CA ASP A 356 12.48 -24.03 9.94
C ASP A 356 11.45 -23.30 10.82
N PHE A 357 11.02 -22.13 10.37
CA PHE A 357 10.03 -21.33 11.10
C PHE A 357 8.63 -21.96 10.99
N SER A 358 7.89 -21.97 12.10
CA SER A 358 6.46 -22.29 12.08
C SER A 358 5.61 -21.26 12.83
N ALA A 359 4.35 -21.11 12.41
CA ALA A 359 3.38 -20.26 13.11
C ALA A 359 3.12 -20.72 14.57
N SER A 360 3.35 -22.01 14.86
CA SER A 360 3.28 -22.53 16.22
C SER A 360 4.39 -21.97 17.11
N ASP A 361 5.59 -21.75 16.55
CA ASP A 361 6.71 -21.16 17.29
C ASP A 361 6.39 -19.71 17.65
N ALA A 362 5.86 -18.94 16.70
CA ALA A 362 5.38 -17.59 16.97
C ALA A 362 4.32 -17.54 18.07
N THR A 363 3.31 -18.42 17.98
CA THR A 363 2.25 -18.50 18.99
C THR A 363 2.82 -18.83 20.39
N ALA A 364 3.76 -19.77 20.47
CA ALA A 364 4.37 -20.17 21.74
C ALA A 364 5.22 -19.05 22.36
N VAL A 365 6.04 -18.37 21.55
CA VAL A 365 6.84 -17.23 22.00
C VAL A 365 5.95 -16.10 22.49
N MET A 366 4.91 -15.74 21.71
CA MET A 366 3.99 -14.66 22.09
C MET A 366 3.19 -15.00 23.35
N ALA A 367 2.77 -16.25 23.52
CA ALA A 367 2.12 -16.70 24.76
C ALA A 367 3.08 -16.63 25.96
N GLY A 368 4.36 -16.99 25.77
CA GLY A 368 5.39 -16.89 26.80
C GLY A 368 5.64 -15.44 27.23
N LEU A 369 5.79 -14.53 26.26
CA LEU A 369 5.97 -13.10 26.53
C LEU A 369 4.74 -12.48 27.20
N HIS A 370 3.53 -12.84 26.77
CA HIS A 370 2.29 -12.35 27.39
C HIS A 370 2.12 -12.78 28.86
N ALA A 371 2.67 -13.95 29.22
CA ALA A 371 2.63 -14.43 30.60
C ALA A 371 3.56 -13.65 31.53
N ILE A 372 4.55 -12.93 30.99
CA ILE A 372 5.50 -12.12 31.76
C ILE A 372 4.84 -10.79 32.13
N ARG A 373 4.79 -10.49 33.43
CA ARG A 373 4.21 -9.26 33.96
C ARG A 373 5.31 -8.24 34.24
N TRP A 374 5.12 -7.02 33.76
CA TRP A 374 5.99 -5.89 33.98
C TRP A 374 5.28 -4.84 34.83
N VAL A 375 5.97 -4.34 35.86
CA VAL A 375 5.46 -3.29 36.73
C VAL A 375 5.98 -1.94 36.24
N LYS A 376 5.06 -1.00 35.96
CA LYS A 376 5.35 0.36 35.52
C LYS A 376 4.75 1.35 36.51
N VAL A 377 5.53 2.39 36.86
CA VAL A 377 5.05 3.52 37.63
C VAL A 377 4.83 4.70 36.68
N ILE A 378 3.62 5.22 36.64
CA ILE A 378 3.18 6.31 35.78
C ILE A 378 2.96 7.56 36.64
N ARG A 379 3.38 8.71 36.11
CA ARG A 379 2.98 10.02 36.63
C ARG A 379 2.01 10.68 35.68
N SER A 380 0.89 11.13 36.23
CA SER A 380 -0.05 12.01 35.55
C SER A 380 -0.30 13.24 36.41
N ALA A 381 -0.67 14.35 35.76
CA ALA A 381 -1.19 15.50 36.46
C ALA A 381 -2.72 15.41 36.47
N ASP A 382 -3.33 15.59 37.63
CA ASP A 382 -4.77 15.73 37.75
C ASP A 382 -5.22 16.94 36.92
N PRO A 383 -6.14 16.77 35.95
CA PRO A 383 -6.50 17.84 35.02
C PRO A 383 -7.27 18.98 35.68
N GLU A 384 -7.91 18.77 36.84
CA GLU A 384 -8.70 19.78 37.55
C GLU A 384 -7.85 20.53 38.59
N THR A 385 -6.98 19.80 39.29
CA THR A 385 -6.23 20.34 40.44
C THR A 385 -4.76 20.61 40.13
N GLY A 386 -4.22 20.05 39.04
CA GLY A 386 -2.79 20.08 38.73
C GLY A 386 -1.92 19.27 39.68
N ALA A 387 -2.52 18.52 40.61
CA ALA A 387 -1.80 17.70 41.57
C ALA A 387 -1.16 16.49 40.87
N GLU A 388 0.05 16.14 41.27
CA GLU A 388 0.74 14.95 40.76
C GLU A 388 0.05 13.68 41.29
N GLN A 389 -0.34 12.79 40.38
CA GLN A 389 -0.85 11.47 40.67
C GLN A 389 0.18 10.42 40.23
N ILE A 390 0.48 9.48 41.12
CA ILE A 390 1.37 8.35 40.85
C ILE A 390 0.52 7.08 40.83
N GLU A 391 0.52 6.39 39.69
CA GLU A 391 -0.16 5.11 39.52
C GLU A 391 0.89 4.01 39.31
N THR A 392 0.80 2.92 40.06
CA THR A 392 1.59 1.71 39.80
C THR A 392 0.70 0.70 39.09
N ILE A 393 1.07 0.32 37.88
CA ILE A 393 0.33 -0.64 37.08
C ILE A 393 1.19 -1.87 36.79
N THR A 394 0.53 -3.02 36.66
CA THR A 394 1.16 -4.28 36.24
C THR A 394 0.49 -4.75 34.96
N LEU A 395 1.27 -4.89 33.89
CA LEU A 395 0.78 -5.27 32.56
C LEU A 395 1.55 -6.47 32.02
N PRO A 396 0.97 -7.29 31.12
CA PRO A 396 1.76 -8.14 30.24
C PRO A 396 2.86 -7.34 29.53
N LEU A 397 4.03 -7.95 29.34
CA LEU A 397 5.12 -7.34 28.57
C LEU A 397 4.72 -7.05 27.11
N THR A 398 3.68 -7.71 26.61
CA THR A 398 3.13 -7.55 25.25
C THR A 398 2.05 -6.48 25.12
N THR A 399 1.62 -5.84 26.21
CA THR A 399 0.56 -4.84 26.17
C THR A 399 1.12 -3.45 25.84
N HIS A 400 0.55 -2.81 24.84
CA HIS A 400 0.73 -1.38 24.56
C HIS A 400 -0.31 -0.56 25.33
N ARG A 401 0.17 0.49 25.97
CA ARG A 401 -0.60 1.63 26.47
C ARG A 401 0.18 2.91 26.17
N ALA A 402 -0.49 3.95 25.69
CA ALA A 402 0.14 5.20 25.30
C ALA A 402 0.92 5.88 26.45
N ASP A 403 0.39 5.81 27.68
CA ASP A 403 0.96 6.37 28.91
C ASP A 403 2.01 5.46 29.59
N ALA A 404 2.15 4.23 29.11
CA ALA A 404 3.01 3.20 29.68
C ALA A 404 3.64 2.31 28.60
N ASN A 405 4.11 2.93 27.52
CA ASN A 405 4.71 2.19 26.42
C ASN A 405 5.99 1.48 26.89
N LEU A 406 6.03 0.17 26.75
CA LEU A 406 7.18 -0.65 27.12
C LEU A 406 8.16 -0.73 25.94
N TRP A 407 7.78 -1.48 24.92
CA TRP A 407 8.53 -1.67 23.66
C TRP A 407 7.60 -2.00 22.48
N VAL A 408 6.30 -2.13 22.77
CA VAL A 408 5.31 -2.76 21.91
C VAL A 408 5.03 -1.90 20.67
N HIS A 409 5.04 -0.57 20.83
CA HIS A 409 4.88 0.34 19.69
C HIS A 409 6.06 0.28 18.70
N ASP A 410 7.27 0.19 19.21
CA ASP A 410 8.47 0.06 18.38
C ASP A 410 8.43 -1.26 17.60
N TYR A 411 7.98 -2.35 18.25
CA TYR A 411 7.79 -3.63 17.58
C TYR A 411 6.71 -3.55 16.50
N GLN A 412 5.56 -2.96 16.81
CA GLN A 412 4.48 -2.78 15.84
C GLN A 412 4.97 -1.99 14.62
N THR A 413 5.79 -0.97 14.82
CA THR A 413 6.40 -0.19 13.74
C THR A 413 7.31 -1.05 12.85
N ILE A 414 8.19 -1.85 13.45
CA ILE A 414 9.07 -2.79 12.71
C ILE A 414 8.25 -3.86 11.98
N LEU A 415 7.21 -4.39 12.65
CA LEU A 415 6.35 -5.42 12.08
C LEU A 415 5.56 -4.88 10.89
N PHE A 416 5.04 -3.65 10.96
CA PHE A 416 4.34 -3.00 9.85
C PHE A 416 5.21 -2.95 8.60
N ASP A 417 6.46 -2.50 8.74
CA ASP A 417 7.40 -2.41 7.61
C ASP A 417 7.71 -3.79 7.01
N ARG A 418 8.00 -4.77 7.87
CA ARG A 418 8.24 -6.15 7.40
C ARG A 418 7.01 -6.78 6.75
N ALA A 419 5.82 -6.55 7.32
CA ALA A 419 4.58 -7.13 6.86
C ALA A 419 4.23 -6.68 5.44
N LYS A 420 4.37 -5.38 5.12
CA LYS A 420 4.11 -4.90 3.76
C LYS A 420 5.06 -5.55 2.75
N HIS A 421 6.35 -5.69 3.08
CA HIS A 421 7.33 -6.34 2.20
C HIS A 421 7.01 -7.82 1.97
N ALA A 422 6.69 -8.55 3.04
CA ALA A 422 6.35 -9.96 2.96
C ALA A 422 5.06 -10.18 2.16
N TRP A 423 4.06 -9.32 2.36
CA TRP A 423 2.77 -9.37 1.68
C TRP A 423 2.89 -9.02 0.19
N CYS A 424 3.66 -7.99 -0.18
CA CYS A 424 3.93 -7.65 -1.58
C CYS A 424 4.62 -8.80 -2.32
N ALA A 425 5.50 -9.54 -1.64
CA ALA A 425 6.14 -10.71 -2.23
C ALA A 425 5.16 -11.89 -2.40
N ASN A 426 4.34 -12.16 -1.38
CA ASN A 426 3.27 -13.14 -1.41
C ASN A 426 2.29 -12.89 -0.23
N PRO A 427 1.00 -12.60 -0.47
CA PRO A 427 0.02 -12.38 0.60
C PRO A 427 -0.13 -13.56 1.57
N ASP A 428 0.15 -14.79 1.11
CA ASP A 428 0.09 -16.00 1.95
C ASP A 428 1.24 -16.08 2.97
N ASN A 429 2.25 -15.21 2.86
CA ASN A 429 3.27 -15.06 3.91
C ASN A 429 2.69 -14.49 5.20
N LEU A 430 1.51 -13.85 5.15
CA LEU A 430 0.84 -13.30 6.32
C LEU A 430 -0.36 -14.14 6.74
N SER A 431 -0.53 -14.27 8.07
CA SER A 431 -1.70 -14.90 8.66
C SER A 431 -2.97 -14.12 8.31
N ALA A 432 -4.13 -14.80 8.29
CA ALA A 432 -5.42 -14.12 8.08
C ALA A 432 -5.69 -13.01 9.12
N PRO A 433 -5.38 -13.19 10.42
CA PRO A 433 -5.44 -12.09 11.40
C PRO A 433 -4.55 -10.89 11.05
N ALA A 434 -3.30 -11.13 10.64
CA ALA A 434 -2.38 -10.05 10.26
C ALA A 434 -2.90 -9.28 9.04
N ARG A 435 -3.40 -9.99 8.03
CA ARG A 435 -4.02 -9.36 6.85
C ARG A 435 -5.26 -8.54 7.21
N ALA A 436 -6.11 -9.06 8.09
CA ALA A 436 -7.30 -8.33 8.55
C ALA A 436 -6.96 -7.01 9.29
N LEU A 437 -5.79 -6.94 9.93
CA LEU A 437 -5.29 -5.73 10.57
C LEU A 437 -4.62 -4.77 9.57
N PHE A 438 -3.68 -5.28 8.76
CA PHE A 438 -2.80 -4.43 7.95
C PHE A 438 -3.41 -4.01 6.61
N GLU A 439 -4.21 -4.85 5.94
CA GLU A 439 -4.78 -4.49 4.63
C GLU A 439 -5.68 -3.25 4.68
N PRO A 440 -6.58 -3.07 5.68
CA PRO A 440 -7.33 -1.82 5.81
C PRO A 440 -6.43 -0.61 6.03
N TRP A 441 -5.38 -0.74 6.84
CA TRP A 441 -4.43 0.35 7.08
C TRP A 441 -3.67 0.71 5.79
N TRP A 442 -3.14 -0.27 5.07
CA TRP A 442 -2.47 -0.05 3.79
C TRP A 442 -3.40 0.55 2.75
N ARG A 443 -4.70 0.21 2.74
CA ARG A 443 -5.68 0.83 1.83
C ARG A 443 -5.85 2.32 2.14
N THR A 444 -5.97 2.70 3.40
CA THR A 444 -6.02 4.11 3.80
C THR A 444 -4.76 4.87 3.41
N LEU A 445 -3.58 4.25 3.53
CA LEU A 445 -2.33 4.86 3.05
C LEU A 445 -2.32 4.95 1.51
N ALA A 446 -2.77 3.92 0.81
CA ALA A 446 -2.85 3.88 -0.64
C ALA A 446 -3.75 4.99 -1.20
N GLU A 447 -4.88 5.27 -0.56
CA GLU A 447 -5.79 6.37 -0.91
C GLU A 447 -5.12 7.76 -0.79
N ARG A 448 -4.11 7.92 0.07
CA ARG A 448 -3.47 9.21 0.38
C ARG A 448 -2.13 9.40 -0.33
N GLU A 449 -1.41 8.30 -0.52
CA GLU A 449 -0.04 8.24 -1.01
C GLU A 449 0.06 7.72 -2.47
N MET A 450 -1.08 7.60 -3.18
CA MET A 450 -1.10 7.15 -4.58
C MET A 450 -0.35 8.08 -5.52
N ALA A 451 0.28 7.48 -6.53
CA ALA A 451 0.94 8.19 -7.62
C ALA A 451 -0.08 8.63 -8.69
N ALA A 452 0.32 9.58 -9.53
CA ALA A 452 -0.53 10.10 -10.59
C ALA A 452 0.23 10.43 -11.88
N MET A 453 -0.50 10.49 -12.99
CA MET A 453 0.01 10.86 -14.32
C MET A 453 -1.04 11.75 -15.04
N GLY A 454 -0.56 12.68 -15.85
CA GLY A 454 -1.40 13.48 -16.77
C GLY A 454 -2.26 14.57 -16.13
N HIS A 455 -2.07 14.85 -14.84
CA HIS A 455 -2.73 15.95 -14.12
C HIS A 455 -1.82 17.16 -13.93
N GLU A 456 -2.40 18.29 -13.52
CA GLU A 456 -1.66 19.34 -12.81
C GLU A 456 -1.02 18.78 -11.53
N PRO A 457 0.23 19.17 -11.19
CA PRO A 457 0.89 18.71 -9.98
C PRO A 457 0.06 18.95 -8.71
N PHE A 458 0.06 18.00 -7.77
CA PHE A 458 -0.74 18.12 -6.54
C PHE A 458 -0.37 19.32 -5.66
N ARG A 459 0.84 19.84 -5.85
CA ARG A 459 1.42 20.96 -5.11
C ARG A 459 2.19 21.84 -6.06
N HIS A 460 2.54 23.05 -5.63
CA HIS A 460 3.22 23.99 -6.50
C HIS A 460 4.57 23.42 -6.97
N VAL A 461 4.81 23.51 -8.27
CA VAL A 461 6.06 23.14 -8.92
C VAL A 461 6.56 24.35 -9.71
N PRO A 462 7.79 24.82 -9.48
CA PRO A 462 8.35 25.94 -10.23
C PRO A 462 8.39 25.67 -11.74
N ASP A 463 8.08 26.72 -12.52
CA ASP A 463 8.16 26.74 -13.99
C ASP A 463 7.36 25.64 -14.72
N TYR A 464 6.37 25.03 -14.05
CA TYR A 464 5.38 24.15 -14.68
C TYR A 464 4.40 24.99 -15.50
N ASP A 465 4.18 24.56 -16.74
CA ASP A 465 3.26 25.18 -17.69
C ASP A 465 2.35 24.08 -18.25
N GLU A 466 1.05 24.14 -17.95
CA GLU A 466 0.07 23.12 -18.36
C GLU A 466 -0.09 23.01 -19.88
N GLU A 467 0.17 24.08 -20.64
CA GLU A 467 0.05 24.07 -22.09
C GLU A 467 1.23 23.34 -22.70
N ARG A 468 2.44 23.57 -22.17
CA ARG A 468 3.70 23.00 -22.68
C ARG A 468 4.07 21.66 -22.08
N ASP A 469 3.88 21.49 -20.78
CA ASP A 469 4.41 20.39 -19.99
C ASP A 469 3.33 19.32 -19.72
N ALA A 470 3.75 18.06 -19.70
CA ALA A 470 2.93 16.95 -19.25
C ALA A 470 3.56 16.31 -18.01
N VAL A 471 2.76 16.06 -16.97
CA VAL A 471 3.21 15.27 -15.81
C VAL A 471 3.26 13.80 -16.21
N LEU A 472 4.47 13.27 -16.38
CA LEU A 472 4.69 11.85 -16.68
C LEU A 472 4.45 10.97 -15.47
N LEU A 473 4.90 11.41 -14.29
CA LEU A 473 4.71 10.68 -13.05
C LEU A 473 4.91 11.64 -11.87
N GLU A 474 3.95 11.66 -10.95
CA GLU A 474 4.10 12.27 -9.64
C GLU A 474 4.06 11.20 -8.55
N LEU A 475 5.09 11.18 -7.70
CA LEU A 475 5.24 10.26 -6.59
C LEU A 475 5.23 11.04 -5.27
N PRO A 476 4.18 10.89 -4.44
CA PRO A 476 4.21 11.41 -3.09
C PRO A 476 5.25 10.69 -2.23
N THR A 477 5.79 11.41 -1.24
CA THR A 477 6.40 10.78 -0.06
C THR A 477 5.43 9.76 0.53
N SER A 478 5.91 8.55 0.80
CA SER A 478 5.04 7.42 1.12
C SER A 478 5.69 6.45 2.08
N GLY A 479 5.06 6.29 3.25
CA GLY A 479 5.43 5.25 4.20
C GLY A 479 5.04 3.85 3.70
N LEU A 480 3.96 3.75 2.90
CA LEU A 480 3.53 2.50 2.28
C LEU A 480 4.57 1.98 1.27
N MET A 481 5.22 2.89 0.54
CA MET A 481 6.15 2.59 -0.55
C MET A 481 7.62 2.73 -0.16
N SER A 482 7.89 3.01 1.12
CA SER A 482 9.23 3.19 1.68
C SER A 482 10.06 4.29 1.01
N ARG A 483 9.44 5.41 0.63
CA ARG A 483 10.12 6.52 -0.06
C ARG A 483 9.85 7.87 0.60
N ILE A 484 10.86 8.73 0.65
CA ILE A 484 10.76 10.07 1.20
C ILE A 484 11.38 11.09 0.24
N PHE A 485 10.66 12.18 -0.01
CA PHE A 485 11.11 13.35 -0.76
C PHE A 485 10.87 14.57 0.14
N GLY A 486 11.94 15.11 0.75
CA GLY A 486 11.83 16.24 1.68
C GLY A 486 10.93 15.98 2.89
N ASP A 487 10.40 17.05 3.45
CA ASP A 487 9.51 17.02 4.63
C ASP A 487 8.04 16.84 4.21
N ARG A 488 7.77 15.80 3.40
CA ARG A 488 6.47 15.44 2.78
C ARG A 488 6.18 16.10 1.43
N ASP A 489 7.19 16.32 0.61
CA ASP A 489 7.03 16.80 -0.76
C ASP A 489 6.76 15.62 -1.72
N ASN A 490 6.44 15.94 -2.96
CA ASN A 490 6.25 14.97 -4.03
C ASN A 490 7.40 15.10 -5.04
N LEU A 491 7.87 13.98 -5.55
CA LEU A 491 8.73 13.95 -6.72
C LEU A 491 7.85 14.09 -7.97
N VAL A 492 8.04 15.15 -8.74
CA VAL A 492 7.27 15.44 -9.96
C VAL A 492 8.19 15.31 -11.16
N VAL A 493 7.81 14.44 -12.10
CA VAL A 493 8.51 14.21 -13.37
C VAL A 493 7.66 14.78 -14.49
N THR A 494 8.16 15.83 -15.13
CA THR A 494 7.51 16.46 -16.29
C THR A 494 8.35 16.31 -17.56
N ILE A 495 7.67 16.40 -18.70
CA ILE A 495 8.26 16.39 -20.03
C ILE A 495 7.55 17.42 -20.90
N ASP A 496 8.25 18.00 -21.86
CA ASP A 496 7.63 18.82 -22.90
C ASP A 496 6.71 17.94 -23.77
N LYS A 497 5.49 18.40 -24.07
CA LYS A 497 4.52 17.66 -24.88
C LYS A 497 5.06 17.34 -26.29
N ALA A 498 5.92 18.18 -26.87
CA ALA A 498 6.53 17.91 -28.16
C ALA A 498 7.54 16.75 -28.09
N ASP A 499 8.35 16.67 -27.02
CA ASP A 499 9.27 15.55 -26.78
C ASP A 499 8.49 14.26 -26.49
N LEU A 500 7.38 14.35 -25.73
CA LEU A 500 6.48 13.21 -25.48
C LEU A 500 5.81 12.69 -26.77
N ALA A 501 5.41 13.59 -27.67
CA ALA A 501 4.78 13.23 -28.95
C ALA A 501 5.69 12.38 -29.84
N ILE A 502 7.00 12.63 -29.81
CA ILE A 502 8.00 11.87 -30.57
C ILE A 502 8.63 10.72 -29.77
N GLY A 503 8.28 10.58 -28.49
CA GLY A 503 8.82 9.55 -27.60
C GLY A 503 10.28 9.78 -27.16
N ASP A 504 10.73 11.04 -27.11
CA ASP A 504 12.07 11.41 -26.64
C ASP A 504 12.08 11.65 -25.13
N PHE A 505 12.40 10.61 -24.35
CA PHE A 505 12.50 10.70 -22.89
C PHE A 505 13.87 11.20 -22.38
N SER A 506 14.70 11.80 -23.23
CA SER A 506 16.03 12.29 -22.83
C SER A 506 15.99 13.64 -22.10
N LYS A 507 14.92 14.44 -22.30
CA LYS A 507 14.76 15.78 -21.72
C LYS A 507 13.64 15.81 -20.69
N LEU A 508 13.92 15.24 -19.53
CA LEU A 508 13.00 15.22 -18.40
C LEU A 508 13.31 16.37 -17.45
N ARG A 509 12.28 16.95 -16.85
CA ARG A 509 12.43 17.84 -15.70
C ARG A 509 11.94 17.13 -14.46
N VAL A 510 12.77 17.13 -13.42
CA VAL A 510 12.50 16.45 -12.15
C VAL A 510 12.58 17.49 -11.05
N GLN A 511 11.50 17.66 -10.32
CA GLN A 511 11.38 18.68 -9.28
C GLN A 511 10.74 18.09 -8.03
N MET A 512 11.05 18.66 -6.88
CA MET A 512 10.24 18.45 -5.69
C MET A 512 9.17 19.53 -5.66
N SER A 513 7.94 19.14 -5.35
CA SER A 513 6.89 20.11 -5.08
C SER A 513 7.13 20.82 -3.75
N SER A 514 6.53 22.00 -3.57
CA SER A 514 6.60 22.79 -2.34
C SER A 514 5.22 23.14 -1.80
#